data_AF-A0A924JNL5-F1
#
_entry.id   AF-A0A924JNL5-F1
#
_cell.length_a   1.000
_cell.length_b   1.000
_cell.length_c   1.000
_cell.angle_alpha   90.00
_cell.angle_beta   90.00
_cell.angle_gamma   90.00
#
_symmetry.space_group_name_H-M   'P 1'
#
loop_
_entity.id
_entity.type
_entity.pdbx_description
1 polymer ?
#
loop_
_entity_poly.entity_id
_entity_poly.type
_entity_poly.pdbx_seq_one_letter_code
_entity_poly.pdbx_strand_id
1 'polypeptide(L)'
;SKKSTVPIAVNTSGQMEVLTNLPKDGQSKTLKNFFLAMITFFFINVTWVFFRAPDFHSAWQLLCSMFSHVPKAEALLTTLAIIKISVIVFFLVLFHWLMRNTRVITVANKMPWGLVGIIWAFLLILLFWSQESSSAFIYFQF
;
A
#
# COMPACT_ATOMS: atom_id res chain seq x y z
N SER A 1 -27.82 39.99 -16.49
CA SER A 1 -26.48 39.86 -17.10
C SER A 1 -25.44 39.68 -16.00
N LYS A 2 -25.01 38.43 -15.70
CA LYS A 2 -23.97 38.17 -14.68
C LYS A 2 -22.61 38.29 -15.35
N LYS A 3 -21.85 39.34 -15.04
CA LYS A 3 -20.45 39.52 -15.47
C LYS A 3 -19.58 38.46 -14.76
N SER A 4 -19.00 37.55 -15.54
CA SER A 4 -17.99 36.59 -15.09
C SER A 4 -16.68 37.33 -14.86
N THR A 5 -16.22 37.43 -13.62
CA THR A 5 -14.93 38.02 -13.28
C THR A 5 -13.84 36.96 -13.45
N VAL A 6 -13.10 37.04 -14.56
CA VAL A 6 -11.94 36.20 -14.83
C VAL A 6 -10.80 36.63 -13.90
N PRO A 7 -10.18 35.73 -13.11
CA PRO A 7 -9.04 36.06 -12.27
C PRO A 7 -7.81 36.35 -13.14
N ILE A 8 -7.21 37.52 -12.96
CA ILE A 8 -6.00 37.97 -13.63
C ILE A 8 -4.86 37.86 -12.62
N ALA A 9 -3.80 37.12 -12.93
CA ALA A 9 -2.58 37.10 -12.15
C ALA A 9 -1.49 37.87 -12.90
N VAL A 10 -0.77 38.75 -12.19
CA VAL A 10 0.34 39.53 -12.76
C VAL A 10 1.63 38.76 -12.46
N ASN A 11 2.36 38.37 -13.51
CA ASN A 11 3.68 37.76 -13.33
C ASN A 11 4.76 38.83 -13.03
N THR A 12 5.93 38.42 -12.56
CA THR A 12 7.06 39.29 -12.15
C THR A 12 7.62 40.17 -13.28
N SER A 13 7.13 40.01 -14.50
CA SER A 13 7.47 40.78 -15.71
C SER A 13 6.36 41.75 -16.14
N GLY A 14 5.32 41.95 -15.32
CA GLY A 14 4.27 42.95 -15.56
C GLY A 14 3.29 42.61 -16.68
N GLN A 15 3.31 41.38 -17.19
CA GLN A 15 2.35 40.95 -18.20
C GLN A 15 1.07 40.43 -17.54
N MET A 16 -0.09 40.92 -18.02
CA MET A 16 -1.40 40.45 -17.59
C MET A 16 -1.72 39.14 -18.31
N GLU A 17 -1.39 38.02 -17.68
CA GLU A 17 -1.70 36.71 -18.21
C GLU A 17 -3.12 36.32 -17.78
N VAL A 18 -4.02 36.22 -18.74
CA VAL A 18 -5.37 35.72 -18.49
C VAL A 18 -5.23 34.23 -18.17
N LEU A 19 -5.61 33.82 -16.95
CA LEU A 19 -5.57 32.43 -16.49
C LEU A 19 -6.66 31.56 -17.17
N THR A 20 -6.85 31.69 -18.48
CA THR A 20 -7.78 30.87 -19.29
C THR A 20 -7.27 29.45 -19.51
N ASN A 21 -5.97 29.22 -19.36
CA ASN A 21 -5.31 27.94 -19.59
C ASN A 21 -4.83 27.29 -18.28
N LEU A 22 -5.67 27.28 -17.24
CA LEU A 22 -5.46 26.34 -16.14
C LEU A 22 -5.58 24.91 -16.71
N PRO A 23 -4.55 24.06 -16.60
CA PRO A 23 -4.62 22.69 -17.08
C PRO A 23 -5.80 21.96 -16.43
N LYS A 24 -6.83 21.64 -17.22
CA LYS A 24 -7.96 20.79 -16.81
C LYS A 24 -7.60 19.31 -16.99
N ASP A 25 -6.45 18.88 -16.51
CA ASP A 25 -5.92 17.53 -16.76
C ASP A 25 -5.63 16.72 -15.48
N GLY A 26 -6.36 17.00 -14.39
CA GLY A 26 -6.10 16.38 -13.09
C GLY A 26 -6.81 15.04 -12.79
N GLN A 27 -7.83 14.64 -13.56
CA GLN A 27 -8.70 13.51 -13.14
C GLN A 27 -8.55 12.23 -13.99
N SER A 28 -8.34 12.35 -15.31
CA SER A 28 -8.21 11.18 -16.21
C SER A 28 -6.88 10.42 -16.03
N LYS A 29 -5.82 11.11 -15.59
CA LYS A 29 -4.48 10.54 -15.39
C LYS A 29 -4.44 9.57 -14.20
N THR A 30 -5.22 9.83 -13.16
CA THR A 30 -5.14 9.08 -11.89
C THR A 30 -5.57 7.62 -12.03
N LEU A 31 -6.64 7.34 -12.76
CA LEU A 31 -7.10 5.95 -12.95
C LEU A 31 -6.15 5.15 -13.84
N LYS A 32 -5.67 5.75 -14.94
CA LYS A 32 -4.66 5.11 -15.81
C LYS A 32 -3.36 4.82 -15.07
N ASN A 33 -2.87 5.78 -14.29
CA ASN A 33 -1.67 5.62 -13.48
C ASN A 33 -1.85 4.54 -12.40
N PHE A 34 -3.02 4.50 -11.76
CA PHE A 34 -3.34 3.46 -10.78
C PHE A 34 -3.38 2.08 -11.41
N PHE A 35 -4.02 1.94 -12.57
CA PHE A 35 -4.05 0.68 -13.31
C PHE A 35 -2.64 0.23 -13.74
N LEU A 36 -1.80 1.15 -14.23
CA LEU A 36 -0.41 0.86 -14.57
C LEU A 36 0.41 0.44 -13.34
N ALA A 37 0.18 1.08 -12.18
CA ALA A 37 0.79 0.70 -10.92
C ALA A 37 0.36 -0.71 -10.48
N MET A 38 -0.91 -1.08 -10.67
CA MET A 38 -1.40 -2.44 -10.39
C MET A 38 -0.76 -3.50 -11.29
N ILE A 39 -0.60 -3.22 -12.59
CA ILE A 39 0.12 -4.11 -13.51
C ILE A 39 1.58 -4.27 -13.09
N THR A 40 2.25 -3.17 -12.78
CA THR A 40 3.65 -3.19 -12.34
C THR A 40 3.79 -3.99 -11.05
N PHE A 41 2.91 -3.74 -10.07
CA PHE A 41 2.85 -4.47 -8.82
C PHE A 41 2.63 -5.97 -9.07
N PHE A 42 1.72 -6.34 -9.97
CA PHE A 42 1.48 -7.72 -10.34
C PHE A 42 2.75 -8.41 -10.87
N PHE A 43 3.47 -7.79 -11.80
CA PHE A 43 4.72 -8.38 -12.33
C PHE A 43 5.82 -8.51 -11.27
N ILE A 44 5.91 -7.54 -10.36
CA ILE A 44 6.82 -7.62 -9.22
C ILE A 44 6.46 -8.81 -8.33
N ASN A 45 5.16 -9.04 -8.03
CA ASN A 45 4.70 -10.19 -7.26
C ASN A 45 5.04 -11.52 -7.95
N VAL A 46 4.81 -11.63 -9.26
CA VAL A 46 5.18 -12.83 -10.03
C VAL A 46 6.69 -13.09 -9.95
N THR A 47 7.50 -12.05 -10.11
CA THR A 47 8.97 -12.18 -10.01
C THR A 47 9.40 -12.60 -8.60
N TRP A 48 8.74 -12.10 -7.56
CA TRP A 48 9.04 -12.44 -6.17
C TRP A 48 8.83 -13.92 -5.85
N VAL A 49 7.89 -14.59 -6.51
CA VAL A 49 7.68 -16.04 -6.33
C VAL A 49 8.95 -16.84 -6.64
N PHE A 50 9.68 -16.47 -7.71
CA PHE A 50 10.93 -17.13 -8.08
C PHE A 50 12.06 -16.90 -7.07
N PHE A 51 12.12 -15.72 -6.45
CA PHE A 51 13.12 -15.41 -5.43
C PHE A 51 12.81 -16.05 -4.07
N ARG A 52 11.52 -16.27 -3.77
CA ARG A 52 11.08 -16.82 -2.48
C ARG A 52 11.10 -18.35 -2.44
N ALA A 53 10.80 -19.00 -3.56
CA ALA A 53 10.72 -20.45 -3.66
C ALA A 53 12.11 -21.11 -3.51
N PRO A 54 12.20 -22.32 -2.95
CA PRO A 54 13.46 -23.03 -2.78
C PRO A 54 14.08 -23.52 -4.11
N ASP A 55 13.25 -23.74 -5.13
CA ASP A 55 13.66 -24.23 -6.44
C ASP A 55 12.65 -23.86 -7.54
N PHE A 56 13.03 -24.06 -8.82
CA PHE A 56 12.20 -23.71 -9.97
C PHE A 56 10.89 -24.51 -10.07
N HIS A 57 10.89 -25.78 -9.64
CA HIS A 57 9.69 -26.61 -9.68
C HIS A 57 8.65 -26.10 -8.67
N SER A 58 9.09 -25.82 -7.44
CA SER A 58 8.28 -25.21 -6.39
C SER A 58 7.74 -23.82 -6.81
N ALA A 59 8.55 -22.98 -7.45
CA ALA A 59 8.12 -21.69 -7.98
C ALA A 59 6.99 -21.83 -9.02
N TRP A 60 7.13 -22.79 -9.95
CA TRP A 60 6.12 -23.04 -10.96
C TRP A 60 4.81 -23.57 -10.36
N GLN A 61 4.88 -24.49 -9.39
CA GLN A 61 3.71 -24.97 -8.66
C GLN A 61 2.97 -23.84 -7.93
N LEU A 62 3.72 -22.94 -7.28
CA LEU A 62 3.16 -21.74 -6.63
C LEU A 62 2.43 -20.86 -7.63
N LEU A 63 3.02 -20.57 -8.80
CA LEU A 63 2.37 -19.77 -9.84
C LEU A 63 1.10 -20.45 -10.38
N CYS A 64 1.14 -21.75 -10.66
CA CYS A 64 -0.05 -22.48 -11.08
C CYS A 64 -1.15 -22.40 -10.02
N SER A 65 -0.82 -22.59 -8.74
CA SER A 65 -1.80 -22.52 -7.64
C SER A 65 -2.50 -21.17 -7.48
N MET A 66 -1.90 -20.08 -7.98
CA MET A 66 -2.53 -18.75 -7.97
C MET A 66 -3.66 -18.61 -8.99
N PHE A 67 -3.58 -19.31 -10.13
CA PHE A 67 -4.52 -19.16 -11.25
C PHE A 67 -5.38 -20.39 -11.52
N SER A 68 -5.01 -21.55 -11.00
CA SER A 68 -5.73 -22.80 -11.20
C SER A 68 -6.12 -23.45 -9.87
N HIS A 69 -7.27 -24.12 -9.88
CA HIS A 69 -7.65 -24.99 -8.78
C HIS A 69 -6.86 -26.29 -8.90
N VAL A 70 -5.94 -26.54 -7.95
CA VAL A 70 -5.15 -27.77 -7.91
C VAL A 70 -5.91 -28.81 -7.05
N PRO A 71 -6.50 -29.85 -7.65
CA PRO A 71 -7.23 -30.85 -6.89
C PRO A 71 -6.26 -31.66 -6.02
N LYS A 72 -6.61 -31.85 -4.74
CA LYS A 72 -5.80 -32.51 -3.69
C LYS A 72 -4.49 -31.80 -3.30
N ALA A 73 -4.37 -30.49 -3.52
CA ALA A 73 -3.27 -29.73 -2.93
C ALA A 73 -3.36 -29.76 -1.40
N GLU A 74 -2.25 -30.09 -0.72
CA GLU A 74 -2.16 -29.88 0.72
C GLU A 74 -2.26 -28.38 1.02
N ALA A 75 -3.09 -28.03 2.00
CA ALA A 75 -3.32 -26.65 2.35
C ALA A 75 -2.04 -26.06 2.97
N LEU A 76 -1.30 -25.26 2.19
CA LEU A 76 -0.11 -24.54 2.67
C LEU A 76 -0.43 -23.63 3.86
N LEU A 77 -1.66 -23.13 3.91
CA LEU A 77 -2.18 -22.36 5.04
C LEU A 77 -3.44 -23.01 5.57
N THR A 78 -3.53 -23.12 6.90
CA THR A 78 -4.78 -23.49 7.57
C THR A 78 -5.86 -22.45 7.30
N THR A 79 -7.13 -22.84 7.31
CA THR A 79 -8.26 -21.90 7.13
C THR A 79 -8.20 -20.74 8.12
N LEU A 80 -7.76 -21.00 9.36
CA LEU A 80 -7.55 -19.97 10.37
C LEU A 80 -6.44 -18.98 9.99
N ALA A 81 -5.33 -19.45 9.41
CA ALA A 81 -4.26 -18.57 8.94
C ALA A 81 -4.74 -17.68 7.78
N ILE A 82 -5.53 -18.23 6.85
CA ILE A 82 -6.12 -17.47 5.74
C ILE A 82 -7.03 -16.36 6.27
N ILE A 83 -7.92 -16.67 7.22
CA ILE A 83 -8.82 -15.68 7.83
C ILE A 83 -8.00 -14.59 8.53
N LYS A 84 -7.00 -14.97 9.35
CA LYS A 84 -6.13 -14.02 10.06
C LYS A 84 -5.44 -13.05 9.09
N ILE A 85 -4.79 -13.57 8.05
CA ILE A 85 -4.09 -12.75 7.06
C ILE A 85 -5.07 -11.85 6.31
N SER A 86 -6.23 -12.38 5.91
CA SER A 86 -7.25 -11.61 5.20
C SER A 86 -7.75 -10.43 6.01
N VAL A 87 -8.00 -10.64 7.32
CA VAL A 87 -8.40 -9.57 8.24
C VAL A 87 -7.30 -8.52 8.39
N ILE A 88 -6.04 -8.95 8.57
CA ILE A 88 -4.90 -8.03 8.69
C ILE A 88 -4.73 -7.19 7.42
N VAL A 89 -4.74 -7.82 6.24
CA VAL A 89 -4.61 -7.12 4.95
C VAL A 89 -5.77 -6.16 4.72
N PHE A 90 -7.01 -6.57 5.05
CA PHE A 90 -8.17 -5.69 4.94
C PHE A 90 -8.01 -4.41 5.77
N PHE A 91 -7.64 -4.54 7.05
CA PHE A 91 -7.41 -3.37 7.90
C PHE A 91 -6.23 -2.52 7.40
N LEU A 92 -5.13 -3.13 6.96
CA LEU A 92 -3.98 -2.42 6.43
C LEU A 92 -4.36 -1.55 5.22
N VAL A 93 -5.08 -2.12 4.26
CA VAL A 93 -5.54 -1.38 3.06
C VAL A 93 -6.55 -0.31 3.45
N LEU A 94 -7.50 -0.62 4.34
CA LEU A 94 -8.50 0.32 4.82
C LEU A 94 -7.86 1.54 5.49
N PHE A 95 -6.97 1.33 6.46
CA PHE A 95 -6.26 2.42 7.15
C PHE A 95 -5.41 3.23 6.19
N HIS A 96 -4.69 2.57 5.28
CA HIS A 96 -3.88 3.26 4.28
C HIS A 96 -4.75 4.13 3.36
N TRP A 97 -5.91 3.62 2.94
CA TRP A 97 -6.86 4.37 2.13
C TRP A 97 -7.44 5.57 2.87
N LEU A 98 -7.88 5.38 4.12
CA LEU A 98 -8.40 6.46 4.96
C LEU A 98 -7.36 7.56 5.22
N MET A 99 -6.08 7.19 5.33
CA MET A 99 -4.98 8.12 5.57
C MET A 99 -4.31 8.65 4.30
N ARG A 100 -4.77 8.27 3.10
CA ARG A 100 -4.13 8.61 1.81
C ARG A 100 -3.85 10.11 1.63
N ASN A 101 -4.76 10.98 2.09
CA ASN A 101 -4.65 12.42 1.95
C ASN A 101 -4.29 13.12 3.28
N THR A 102 -3.83 12.37 4.28
CA THR A 102 -3.60 12.89 5.63
C THR A 102 -2.23 12.49 6.16
N ARG A 103 -1.53 13.42 6.82
CA ARG A 103 -0.26 13.13 7.48
C ARG A 103 -0.52 12.55 8.87
N VAL A 104 0.24 11.52 9.24
CA VAL A 104 0.14 10.85 10.56
C VAL A 104 0.24 11.86 11.71
N ILE A 105 1.17 12.81 11.63
CA ILE A 105 1.37 13.86 12.65
C ILE A 105 0.13 14.75 12.84
N THR A 106 -0.61 15.04 11.76
CA THR A 106 -1.84 15.85 11.83
C THR A 106 -2.96 15.10 12.55
N VAL A 107 -3.02 13.77 12.39
CA VAL A 107 -3.98 12.93 13.10
C VAL A 107 -3.59 12.82 14.58
N ALA A 108 -2.31 12.57 14.86
CA ALA A 108 -1.80 12.46 16.22
C ALA A 108 -2.02 13.75 17.04
N ASN A 109 -1.79 14.92 16.44
CA ASN A 109 -2.01 16.21 17.11
C ASN A 109 -3.47 16.52 17.43
N LYS A 110 -4.43 15.87 16.76
CA LYS A 110 -5.87 16.01 17.03
C LYS A 110 -6.37 15.02 18.08
N MET A 111 -5.57 14.02 18.43
CA MET A 111 -5.94 13.01 19.43
C MET A 111 -5.53 13.47 20.83
N PRO A 112 -6.31 13.12 21.87
CA PRO A 112 -5.89 13.37 23.25
C PRO A 112 -4.61 12.59 23.55
N TRP A 113 -3.69 13.22 24.28
CA TRP A 113 -2.35 12.68 24.52
C TRP A 113 -2.36 11.25 25.11
N GLY A 114 -3.33 10.95 25.97
CA GLY A 114 -3.47 9.61 26.58
C GLY A 114 -3.81 8.53 25.57
N LEU A 115 -4.63 8.83 24.55
CA LEU A 115 -4.97 7.87 23.50
C LEU A 115 -3.75 7.58 22.62
N VAL A 116 -2.95 8.61 22.30
CA VAL A 116 -1.70 8.45 21.56
C VAL A 116 -0.75 7.53 22.33
N GLY A 117 -0.60 7.74 23.64
CA GLY A 117 0.22 6.88 24.51
C GLY A 117 -0.25 5.43 24.52
N ILE A 118 -1.56 5.19 24.63
CA ILE A 118 -2.15 3.83 24.60
C ILE A 118 -1.86 3.14 23.26
N ILE A 119 -2.05 3.83 22.14
CA ILE A 119 -1.78 3.28 20.80
C ILE A 119 -0.31 2.90 20.67
N TRP A 120 0.61 3.77 21.11
CA TRP A 120 2.05 3.48 21.06
C TRP A 120 2.44 2.30 21.95
N ALA A 121 1.91 2.23 23.18
CA ALA A 121 2.15 1.11 24.08
C ALA A 121 1.65 -0.20 23.46
N PHE A 122 0.45 -0.19 22.87
CA PHE A 122 -0.11 -1.34 22.19
C PHE A 122 0.75 -1.80 21.01
N LEU A 123 1.20 -0.88 20.16
CA LEU A 123 2.10 -1.20 19.04
C LEU A 123 3.42 -1.81 19.50
N LEU A 124 4.00 -1.29 20.59
CA LEU A 124 5.23 -1.86 21.16
C LEU A 124 5.00 -3.26 21.72
N ILE A 125 3.88 -3.49 22.43
CA ILE A 125 3.52 -4.82 22.93
C ILE A 125 3.36 -5.80 21.77
N LEU A 126 2.66 -5.40 20.70
CA LEU A 126 2.52 -6.22 19.50
C LEU A 126 3.87 -6.51 18.85
N LEU A 127 4.78 -5.52 18.80
CA LEU A 127 6.12 -5.71 18.25
C LEU A 127 6.93 -6.74 19.07
N PHE A 128 6.88 -6.66 20.40
CA PHE A 128 7.53 -7.64 21.27
C PHE A 128 6.94 -9.04 21.10
N TRP A 129 5.62 -9.14 20.95
CA TRP A 129 4.95 -10.42 20.76
C TRP A 129 5.17 -11.00 19.36
N SER A 130 5.38 -10.16 18.35
CA SER A 130 5.62 -10.57 16.97
C SER A 130 7.00 -11.19 16.73
N GLN A 131 7.86 -11.28 17.75
CA GLN A 131 9.16 -11.94 17.63
C GLN A 131 8.98 -13.45 17.45
N GLU A 132 9.07 -13.93 16.22
CA GLU A 132 9.37 -15.34 15.94
C GLU A 132 10.86 -15.58 16.15
N SER A 133 11.23 -16.73 16.71
CA SER A 133 12.64 -17.13 16.86
C SER A 133 13.28 -17.23 15.47
N SER A 134 14.06 -16.21 15.09
CA SER A 134 14.85 -16.28 13.87
C SER A 134 15.82 -17.45 14.00
N SER A 135 15.67 -18.46 13.14
CA SER A 135 16.80 -19.33 12.80
C SER A 135 17.89 -18.38 12.32
N ALA A 136 18.94 -18.22 13.14
CA ALA A 136 20.00 -17.26 12.91
C ALA A 136 20.41 -17.31 11.44
N PHE A 137 20.42 -16.12 10.83
CA PHE A 137 20.82 -15.84 9.46
C PHE A 137 21.95 -16.78 9.03
N ILE A 138 21.80 -17.43 7.87
CA ILE A 138 22.76 -18.42 7.30
C ILE A 138 24.20 -17.88 7.17
N TYR A 139 24.37 -16.57 7.35
CA TYR A 139 25.65 -15.86 7.40
C TYR A 139 26.41 -16.03 8.73
N PHE A 140 25.80 -16.62 9.76
CA PHE A 140 26.47 -16.99 11.01
C PHE A 140 26.66 -18.52 11.14
N GLN A 141 26.48 -19.28 10.05
CA GLN A 141 26.65 -20.74 10.03
C GLN A 141 27.96 -21.18 9.36
N PHE A 142 28.98 -20.30 9.36
CA PHE A 142 30.36 -20.64 8.98
C PHE A 142 31.23 -20.73 10.23
#